data_AF-A0A359EFC5-F1
#
_entry.id   AF-A0A359EFC5-F1
#
_cell.length_a   1.000
_cell.length_b   1.000
_cell.length_c   1.000
_cell.angle_alpha   90.00
_cell.angle_beta   90.00
_cell.angle_gamma   90.00
#
_symmetry.space_group_name_H-M   'P 1'
#
loop_
_entity.id
_entity.type
_entity.pdbx_description
1 polymer ?
#
loop_
_entity_poly.entity_id
_entity_poly.type
_entity_poly.pdbx_seq_one_letter_code
_entity_poly.pdbx_strand_id
1 'polypeptide(L)'
;KLPASATLEDRVQAQSLALSLVAFSQGVPFFHAGSEMLRSKSMDRDSYDSTDWFNALDWTSNDNGWGHGLPLEDKNGSDWPLIQPLLANPAIAPTQVEILQMQALFEQWVSIRQSSPLFRLQTAEQIRNLVRFHNTGPDQIPGLIVMSLSDDPAHEIDPNYGVIFVLWNAAPEEAQFALKGYEIGNLELHPLLTDSHNSQASYEAASQSFTLPGRSVAVFVGDSPLVEAETQAAPEPAATPTPEPTEEPAPTEIPATSTPGHSPTAFESLPEDLAQPQEQSNLWAYLIGGAAVIAAGIGAFWWWRKK
;
A
#
# COMPACT_ATOMS: atom_id res chain seq x y z
N LYS A 1 1.00 -8.86 -19.55
CA LYS A 1 0.53 -7.96 -18.45
C LYS A 1 1.25 -6.60 -18.56
N LEU A 2 2.58 -6.55 -18.49
CA LEU A 2 3.33 -5.41 -19.06
C LEU A 2 3.55 -5.59 -20.57
N PRO A 3 3.76 -4.50 -21.35
CA PRO A 3 4.09 -4.60 -22.76
C PRO A 3 5.45 -5.27 -22.97
N ALA A 4 5.65 -5.87 -24.15
CA ALA A 4 6.92 -6.52 -24.49
C ALA A 4 8.11 -5.54 -24.51
N SER A 5 7.84 -4.26 -24.77
CA SER A 5 8.83 -3.17 -24.75
C SER A 5 9.24 -2.72 -23.35
N ALA A 6 8.54 -3.14 -22.29
CA ALA A 6 8.92 -2.79 -20.92
C ALA A 6 10.26 -3.43 -20.56
N THR A 7 11.19 -2.58 -20.14
CA THR A 7 12.55 -2.96 -19.74
C THR A 7 12.54 -3.80 -18.46
N LEU A 8 13.69 -4.34 -18.07
CA LEU A 8 13.82 -5.00 -16.77
C LEU A 8 13.60 -4.00 -15.62
N GLU A 9 14.13 -2.79 -15.73
CA GLU A 9 13.93 -1.72 -14.75
C GLU A 9 12.44 -1.37 -14.60
N ASP A 10 11.70 -1.21 -15.71
CA ASP A 10 10.25 -1.00 -15.68
C ASP A 10 9.51 -2.08 -14.88
N ARG A 11 9.97 -3.33 -14.97
CA ARG A 11 9.35 -4.48 -14.30
C ARG A 11 9.67 -4.49 -12.80
N VAL A 12 10.90 -4.14 -12.43
CA VAL A 12 11.29 -3.96 -11.01
C VAL A 12 10.48 -2.84 -10.38
N GLN A 13 10.35 -1.70 -11.05
CA GLN A 13 9.52 -0.60 -10.56
C GLN A 13 8.04 -0.96 -10.46
N ALA A 14 7.51 -1.71 -11.44
CA ALA A 14 6.14 -2.20 -11.37
C ALA A 14 5.91 -3.17 -10.20
N GLN A 15 6.89 -4.03 -9.88
CA GLN A 15 6.82 -4.89 -8.69
C GLN A 15 6.88 -4.05 -7.41
N SER A 16 7.80 -3.10 -7.33
CA SER A 16 7.94 -2.18 -6.19
C SER A 16 6.66 -1.41 -5.92
N LEU A 17 6.04 -0.86 -6.97
CA LEU A 17 4.75 -0.18 -6.91
C LEU A 17 3.64 -1.11 -6.42
N ALA A 18 3.59 -2.36 -6.90
CA ALA A 18 2.59 -3.32 -6.45
C ALA A 18 2.74 -3.66 -4.95
N LEU A 19 3.97 -3.81 -4.46
CA LEU A 19 4.22 -4.07 -3.05
C LEU A 19 3.95 -2.84 -2.17
N SER A 20 4.25 -1.63 -2.65
CA SER A 20 4.01 -0.40 -1.88
C SER A 20 2.53 -0.12 -1.67
N LEU A 21 1.67 -0.45 -2.65
CA LEU A 21 0.20 -0.38 -2.48
C LEU A 21 -0.25 -1.19 -1.26
N VAL A 22 0.27 -2.40 -1.12
CA VAL A 22 -0.04 -3.28 0.03
C VAL A 22 0.64 -2.76 1.29
N ALA A 23 1.90 -2.31 1.20
CA ALA A 23 2.67 -1.80 2.34
C ALA A 23 2.10 -0.51 2.95
N PHE A 24 1.45 0.36 2.18
CA PHE A 24 0.84 1.59 2.70
C PHE A 24 -0.69 1.52 2.82
N SER A 25 -1.29 0.36 2.50
CA SER A 25 -2.72 0.15 2.74
C SER A 25 -3.06 0.18 4.25
N GLN A 26 -4.25 0.68 4.58
CA GLN A 26 -4.83 0.44 5.91
C GLN A 26 -5.19 -1.04 6.06
N GLY A 27 -5.22 -1.55 7.30
CA GLY A 27 -5.47 -2.96 7.60
C GLY A 27 -4.18 -3.78 7.75
N VAL A 28 -4.25 -5.07 7.39
CA VAL A 28 -3.16 -6.05 7.59
C VAL A 28 -2.53 -6.41 6.24
N PRO A 29 -1.33 -5.89 5.93
CA PRO A 29 -0.60 -6.26 4.72
C PRO A 29 -0.20 -7.73 4.74
N PHE A 30 -0.31 -8.40 3.59
CA PHE A 30 0.15 -9.76 3.41
C PHE A 30 1.04 -9.84 2.17
N PHE A 31 2.22 -10.44 2.32
CA PHE A 31 3.20 -10.57 1.26
C PHE A 31 3.55 -12.04 1.06
N HIS A 32 3.67 -12.45 -0.20
CA HIS A 32 4.15 -13.79 -0.53
C HIS A 32 5.67 -13.84 -0.36
N ALA A 33 6.19 -14.89 0.26
CA ALA A 33 7.63 -15.03 0.49
C ALA A 33 8.41 -14.99 -0.84
N GLY A 34 9.41 -14.11 -0.91
CA GLY A 34 10.24 -13.85 -2.08
C GLY A 34 9.68 -12.77 -3.01
N SER A 35 8.53 -12.17 -2.73
CA SER A 35 8.02 -11.01 -3.49
C SER A 35 9.03 -9.85 -3.52
N GLU A 36 9.74 -9.65 -2.42
CA GLU A 36 10.84 -8.71 -2.23
C GLU A 36 12.12 -9.09 -2.99
N MET A 37 12.21 -10.34 -3.47
CA MET A 37 13.37 -10.88 -4.21
C MET A 37 13.06 -11.11 -5.69
N LEU A 38 11.99 -10.50 -6.21
CA LEU A 38 11.50 -10.73 -7.57
C LEU A 38 11.20 -12.21 -7.84
N ARG A 39 10.79 -13.00 -6.83
CA ARG A 39 10.59 -14.45 -6.96
C ARG A 39 9.75 -14.82 -8.17
N SER A 40 10.25 -15.78 -8.90
CA SER A 40 9.64 -16.43 -10.04
C SER A 40 9.49 -17.92 -9.77
N LYS A 41 8.48 -18.51 -10.40
CA LYS A 41 8.30 -19.97 -10.49
C LYS A 41 8.39 -20.42 -11.94
N SER A 42 9.19 -19.71 -12.73
CA SER A 42 9.24 -19.81 -14.20
C SER A 42 7.87 -19.87 -14.86
N MET A 43 7.00 -18.95 -14.46
CA MET A 43 5.62 -18.81 -14.97
C MET A 43 4.65 -19.94 -14.61
N ASP A 44 4.99 -20.81 -13.65
CA ASP A 44 4.05 -21.80 -13.13
C ASP A 44 2.90 -21.15 -12.35
N ARG A 45 1.66 -21.37 -12.78
CA ARG A 45 0.46 -20.82 -12.13
C ARG A 45 0.00 -21.62 -10.91
N ASP A 46 0.38 -22.90 -10.79
CA ASP A 46 -0.13 -23.83 -9.78
C ASP A 46 0.97 -24.82 -9.39
N SER A 47 1.89 -24.33 -8.56
CA SER A 47 3.12 -25.02 -8.23
C SER A 47 3.04 -25.91 -7.00
N TYR A 48 1.84 -26.35 -6.59
CA TYR A 48 1.66 -27.11 -5.34
C TYR A 48 2.46 -28.42 -5.30
N ASP A 49 2.64 -29.05 -6.47
CA ASP A 49 3.42 -30.29 -6.68
C ASP A 49 4.50 -30.11 -7.77
N SER A 50 4.91 -28.86 -7.99
CA SER A 50 6.08 -28.55 -8.81
C SER A 50 7.27 -28.53 -7.88
N THR A 51 8.21 -29.46 -8.05
CA THR A 51 9.34 -29.71 -7.13
C THR A 51 10.13 -28.45 -6.71
N ASP A 52 11.08 -28.63 -5.78
CA ASP A 52 11.98 -27.55 -5.32
C ASP A 52 12.60 -26.73 -6.47
N TRP A 53 12.78 -27.35 -7.65
CA TRP A 53 13.27 -26.69 -8.86
C TRP A 53 12.45 -25.44 -9.28
N PHE A 54 11.12 -25.52 -9.25
CA PHE A 54 10.23 -24.41 -9.64
C PHE A 54 9.82 -23.54 -8.44
N ASN A 55 9.89 -24.07 -7.21
CA ASN A 55 9.49 -23.34 -6.01
C ASN A 55 10.66 -22.70 -5.25
N ALA A 56 11.88 -22.80 -5.77
CA ALA A 56 13.11 -22.33 -5.12
C ALA A 56 13.00 -20.92 -4.54
N LEU A 57 13.65 -20.73 -3.39
CA LEU A 57 13.93 -19.45 -2.76
C LEU A 57 15.43 -19.40 -2.51
N ASP A 58 16.16 -18.68 -3.37
CA ASP A 58 17.60 -18.51 -3.23
C ASP A 58 17.93 -17.27 -2.38
N TRP A 59 18.23 -17.52 -1.10
CA TRP A 59 18.62 -16.47 -0.15
C TRP A 59 19.99 -15.84 -0.46
N THR A 60 20.77 -16.39 -1.39
CA THR A 60 22.02 -15.76 -1.86
C THR A 60 21.76 -14.64 -2.88
N SER A 61 20.52 -14.48 -3.32
CA SER A 61 20.09 -13.47 -4.30
C SER A 61 20.80 -13.58 -5.66
N ASN A 62 21.32 -14.77 -6.01
CA ASN A 62 21.95 -15.01 -7.31
C ASN A 62 20.93 -15.47 -8.35
N ASP A 63 19.84 -16.07 -7.90
CA ASP A 63 18.73 -16.56 -8.71
C ASP A 63 17.39 -16.16 -8.08
N ASN A 64 16.38 -15.89 -8.91
CA ASN A 64 15.02 -15.66 -8.46
C ASN A 64 14.04 -16.75 -8.91
N GLY A 65 14.50 -17.79 -9.62
CA GLY A 65 13.69 -18.86 -10.19
C GLY A 65 13.13 -18.56 -11.59
N TRP A 66 13.60 -17.50 -12.26
CA TRP A 66 13.23 -17.17 -13.64
C TRP A 66 14.09 -17.95 -14.64
N GLY A 67 13.45 -18.54 -15.65
CA GLY A 67 14.17 -19.25 -16.71
C GLY A 67 14.58 -20.69 -16.36
N HIS A 68 13.98 -21.29 -15.33
CA HIS A 68 14.14 -22.70 -14.93
C HIS A 68 13.45 -23.69 -15.89
N GLY A 69 13.20 -23.28 -17.13
CA GLY A 69 12.47 -24.06 -18.13
C GLY A 69 10.96 -23.81 -18.12
N LEU A 70 10.26 -24.47 -19.05
CA LEU A 70 8.81 -24.40 -19.11
C LEU A 70 8.19 -25.08 -17.87
N PRO A 71 7.16 -24.47 -17.27
CA PRO A 71 6.48 -25.05 -16.11
C PRO A 71 5.68 -26.30 -16.52
N LEU A 72 5.30 -27.13 -15.54
CA LEU A 72 4.65 -28.43 -15.79
C LEU A 72 3.43 -28.32 -16.72
N GLU A 73 3.35 -29.22 -17.70
CA GLU A 73 2.37 -29.18 -18.79
C GLU A 73 0.92 -29.26 -18.30
N ASP A 74 0.63 -30.13 -17.33
CA ASP A 74 -0.73 -30.39 -16.82
C ASP A 74 -1.49 -29.10 -16.48
N LYS A 75 -0.80 -28.14 -15.86
CA LYS A 75 -1.39 -26.85 -15.47
C LYS A 75 -1.09 -25.72 -16.45
N ASN A 76 0.00 -25.79 -17.21
CA ASN A 76 0.55 -24.62 -17.92
C ASN A 76 0.70 -24.80 -19.44
N GLY A 77 0.45 -25.99 -19.99
CA GLY A 77 0.75 -26.34 -21.39
C GLY A 77 0.06 -25.44 -22.42
N SER A 78 -1.17 -24.98 -22.14
CA SER A 78 -1.89 -24.03 -23.00
C SER A 78 -1.20 -22.67 -23.13
N ASP A 79 -0.44 -22.28 -22.12
CA ASP A 79 0.24 -20.98 -22.04
C ASP A 79 1.70 -21.05 -22.51
N TRP A 80 2.25 -22.24 -22.77
CA TRP A 80 3.62 -22.40 -23.24
C TRP A 80 3.98 -21.56 -24.48
N PRO A 81 3.12 -21.40 -25.51
CA PRO A 81 3.42 -20.52 -26.64
C PRO A 81 3.63 -19.05 -26.24
N LEU A 82 3.02 -18.61 -25.15
CA LEU A 82 3.21 -17.28 -24.57
C LEU A 82 4.44 -17.22 -23.66
N ILE A 83 4.67 -18.27 -22.85
CA ILE A 83 5.73 -18.33 -21.84
C ILE A 83 7.11 -18.50 -22.48
N GLN A 84 7.24 -19.39 -23.45
CA GLN A 84 8.52 -19.74 -24.08
C GLN A 84 9.30 -18.52 -24.60
N PRO A 85 8.73 -17.60 -25.40
CA PRO A 85 9.47 -16.43 -25.88
C PRO A 85 9.86 -15.46 -24.75
N LEU A 86 9.11 -15.44 -23.64
CA LEU A 86 9.46 -14.61 -22.47
C LEU A 86 10.66 -15.19 -21.73
N LEU A 87 10.63 -16.49 -21.42
CA LEU A 87 11.74 -17.16 -20.73
C LEU A 87 13.04 -17.15 -21.54
N ALA A 88 12.94 -17.16 -22.88
CA ALA A 88 14.09 -17.09 -23.78
C ALA A 88 14.71 -15.68 -23.89
N ASN A 89 14.06 -14.63 -23.35
CA ASN A 89 14.54 -13.25 -23.46
C ASN A 89 15.46 -12.89 -22.29
N PRO A 90 16.79 -12.78 -22.49
CA PRO A 90 17.72 -12.44 -21.40
C PRO A 90 17.54 -10.99 -20.92
N ALA A 91 16.95 -10.10 -21.72
CA ALA A 91 16.78 -8.68 -21.38
C ALA A 91 15.75 -8.44 -20.26
N ILE A 92 14.99 -9.47 -19.85
CA ILE A 92 14.01 -9.39 -18.78
C ILE A 92 14.29 -10.38 -17.64
N ALA A 93 15.45 -11.05 -17.65
CA ALA A 93 15.88 -11.94 -16.60
C ALA A 93 16.58 -11.11 -15.50
N PRO A 94 16.04 -11.06 -14.26
CA PRO A 94 16.68 -10.35 -13.16
C PRO A 94 18.05 -10.93 -12.82
N THR A 95 19.01 -10.06 -12.54
CA THR A 95 20.30 -10.45 -11.96
C THR A 95 20.31 -10.16 -10.46
N GLN A 96 21.40 -10.49 -9.78
CA GLN A 96 21.59 -10.13 -8.38
C GLN A 96 21.43 -8.62 -8.12
N VAL A 97 21.75 -7.76 -9.09
CA VAL A 97 21.59 -6.31 -8.96
C VAL A 97 20.10 -5.95 -8.75
N GLU A 98 19.22 -6.43 -9.62
CA GLU A 98 17.79 -6.15 -9.52
C GLU A 98 17.14 -6.81 -8.30
N ILE A 99 17.58 -8.01 -7.93
CA ILE A 99 17.08 -8.72 -6.74
C ILE A 99 17.40 -7.92 -5.47
N LEU A 100 18.66 -7.50 -5.31
CA LEU A 100 19.08 -6.67 -4.16
C LEU A 100 18.41 -5.29 -4.17
N GLN A 101 18.21 -4.69 -5.35
CA GLN A 101 17.48 -3.43 -5.49
C GLN A 101 16.03 -3.57 -5.00
N MET A 102 15.33 -4.63 -5.40
CA MET A 102 13.95 -4.89 -4.97
C MET A 102 13.86 -5.15 -3.47
N GLN A 103 14.83 -5.86 -2.87
CA GLN A 103 14.90 -6.06 -1.42
C GLN A 103 15.03 -4.73 -0.68
N ALA A 104 15.94 -3.85 -1.12
CA ALA A 104 16.13 -2.53 -0.52
C ALA A 104 14.87 -1.66 -0.63
N LEU A 105 14.20 -1.67 -1.79
CA LEU A 105 12.92 -0.97 -1.98
C LEU A 105 11.84 -1.53 -1.05
N PHE A 106 11.75 -2.84 -0.88
CA PHE A 106 10.79 -3.45 0.02
C PHE A 106 11.05 -3.09 1.50
N GLU A 107 12.31 -3.16 1.94
CA GLU A 107 12.71 -2.73 3.29
C GLU A 107 12.37 -1.26 3.53
N GLN A 108 12.59 -0.40 2.53
CA GLN A 108 12.19 1.00 2.58
C GLN A 108 10.68 1.16 2.80
N TRP A 109 9.83 0.44 2.05
CA TRP A 109 8.37 0.49 2.21
C TRP A 109 7.91 0.04 3.58
N VAL A 110 8.45 -1.07 4.10
CA VAL A 110 8.10 -1.57 5.43
C VAL A 110 8.59 -0.62 6.52
N SER A 111 9.78 -0.03 6.36
CA SER A 111 10.32 0.94 7.31
C SER A 111 9.51 2.23 7.38
N ILE A 112 9.07 2.75 6.22
CA ILE A 112 8.15 3.90 6.15
C ILE A 112 6.79 3.54 6.78
N ARG A 113 6.24 2.35 6.51
CA ARG A 113 4.99 1.92 7.17
C ARG A 113 5.13 1.93 8.70
N GLN A 114 6.29 1.54 9.21
CA GLN A 114 6.55 1.47 10.64
C GLN A 114 6.86 2.84 11.27
N SER A 115 7.31 3.82 10.48
CA SER A 115 7.68 5.15 11.00
C SER A 115 6.49 5.93 11.56
N SER A 116 5.27 5.67 11.06
CA SER A 116 4.06 6.39 11.45
C SER A 116 2.92 5.45 11.85
N PRO A 117 2.22 5.70 12.97
CA PRO A 117 0.96 5.03 13.30
C PRO A 117 -0.17 5.33 12.31
N LEU A 118 -0.10 6.43 11.55
CA LEU A 118 -1.14 6.81 10.57
C LEU A 118 -1.30 5.78 9.44
N PHE A 119 -0.25 5.00 9.13
CA PHE A 119 -0.36 3.88 8.17
C PHE A 119 -1.14 2.66 8.72
N ARG A 120 -1.41 2.64 10.03
CA ARG A 120 -1.94 1.49 10.77
C ARG A 120 -3.04 1.91 11.73
N LEU A 121 -4.02 2.66 11.23
CA LEU A 121 -5.19 3.08 12.02
C LEU A 121 -5.96 1.85 12.51
N GLN A 122 -6.45 1.92 13.74
CA GLN A 122 -7.00 0.76 14.46
C GLN A 122 -8.52 0.62 14.31
N THR A 123 -9.22 1.69 13.89
CA THR A 123 -10.69 1.69 13.79
C THR A 123 -11.19 2.22 12.45
N ALA A 124 -12.39 1.78 12.07
CA ALA A 124 -13.08 2.29 10.89
C ALA A 124 -13.45 3.78 11.00
N GLU A 125 -13.62 4.28 12.23
CA GLU A 125 -13.86 5.71 12.46
C GLU A 125 -12.60 6.54 12.17
N GLN A 126 -11.44 6.12 12.66
CA GLN A 126 -10.16 6.76 12.33
C GLN A 126 -9.95 6.75 10.81
N ILE A 127 -10.17 5.62 10.14
CA ILE A 127 -10.00 5.54 8.68
C ILE A 127 -10.94 6.53 7.97
N ARG A 128 -12.22 6.56 8.35
CA ARG A 128 -13.20 7.49 7.75
C ARG A 128 -12.85 8.95 8.01
N ASN A 129 -12.24 9.28 9.13
CA ASN A 129 -11.95 10.67 9.48
C ASN A 129 -10.62 11.15 8.87
N LEU A 130 -9.61 10.29 8.83
CA LEU A 130 -8.21 10.69 8.58
C LEU A 130 -7.68 10.32 7.19
N VAL A 131 -8.32 9.37 6.50
CA VAL A 131 -7.89 8.93 5.16
C VAL A 131 -8.73 9.62 4.09
N ARG A 132 -8.06 10.23 3.11
CA ARG A 132 -8.71 10.84 1.93
C ARG A 132 -7.98 10.44 0.65
N PHE A 133 -8.72 10.41 -0.46
CA PHE A 133 -8.19 10.24 -1.80
C PHE A 133 -8.53 11.46 -2.65
N HIS A 134 -7.54 11.99 -3.36
CA HIS A 134 -7.65 13.32 -3.98
C HIS A 134 -7.79 13.28 -5.51
N ASN A 135 -7.13 12.34 -6.18
CA ASN A 135 -7.26 12.15 -7.63
C ASN A 135 -8.49 11.28 -7.96
N THR A 136 -9.69 11.86 -7.88
CA THR A 136 -10.96 11.15 -8.05
C THR A 136 -11.88 11.84 -9.06
N GLY A 137 -12.97 11.16 -9.45
CA GLY A 137 -13.95 11.69 -10.38
C GLY A 137 -13.62 11.45 -11.87
N PRO A 138 -14.42 12.04 -12.79
CA PRO A 138 -14.27 11.83 -14.22
C PRO A 138 -13.00 12.47 -14.80
N ASP A 139 -12.48 13.52 -14.16
CA ASP A 139 -11.30 14.27 -14.60
C ASP A 139 -10.00 13.78 -13.93
N GLN A 140 -10.03 12.60 -13.28
CA GLN A 140 -8.86 12.03 -12.63
C GLN A 140 -7.74 11.75 -13.64
N ILE A 141 -6.49 11.91 -13.20
CA ILE A 141 -5.32 11.49 -13.98
C ILE A 141 -5.25 9.96 -13.98
N PRO A 142 -5.34 9.28 -15.14
CA PRO A 142 -5.35 7.82 -15.18
C PRO A 142 -4.05 7.22 -14.63
N GLY A 143 -4.17 6.21 -13.77
CA GLY A 143 -3.03 5.50 -13.20
C GLY A 143 -2.36 6.20 -12.03
N LEU A 144 -2.87 7.36 -11.59
CA LEU A 144 -2.39 8.06 -10.40
C LEU A 144 -3.34 7.82 -9.21
N ILE A 145 -2.79 7.41 -8.07
CA ILE A 145 -3.51 7.40 -6.78
C ILE A 145 -2.84 8.43 -5.88
N VAL A 146 -3.64 9.29 -5.25
CA VAL A 146 -3.17 10.29 -4.28
C VAL A 146 -3.95 10.08 -3.00
N MET A 147 -3.30 9.52 -1.99
CA MET A 147 -3.84 9.29 -0.65
C MET A 147 -3.22 10.29 0.32
N SER A 148 -4.03 10.87 1.19
CA SER A 148 -3.54 11.57 2.38
C SER A 148 -4.01 10.88 3.65
N LEU A 149 -3.14 10.92 4.66
CA LEU A 149 -3.38 10.56 6.04
C LEU A 149 -3.18 11.84 6.85
N SER A 150 -4.26 12.52 7.20
CA SER A 150 -4.20 13.74 8.00
C SER A 150 -4.48 13.39 9.44
N ASP A 151 -3.57 13.72 10.35
CA ASP A 151 -3.76 13.46 11.77
C ASP A 151 -4.88 14.36 12.34
N ASP A 152 -5.43 13.93 13.48
CA ASP A 152 -6.40 14.66 14.26
C ASP A 152 -5.68 15.48 15.35
N PRO A 153 -5.69 16.83 15.28
CA PRO A 153 -5.07 17.68 16.28
C PRO A 153 -5.60 17.48 17.71
N ALA A 154 -6.82 16.94 17.86
CA ALA A 154 -7.40 16.71 19.17
C ALA A 154 -6.87 15.44 19.85
N HIS A 155 -6.42 14.45 19.07
CA HIS A 155 -6.01 13.15 19.57
C HIS A 155 -4.52 12.85 19.35
N GLU A 156 -3.87 13.52 18.39
CA GLU A 156 -2.43 13.42 18.06
C GLU A 156 -1.97 11.96 17.98
N ILE A 157 -2.35 11.27 16.90
CA ILE A 157 -2.02 9.85 16.71
C ILE A 157 -0.54 9.68 16.37
N ASP A 158 0.04 10.59 15.60
CA ASP A 158 1.46 10.60 15.26
C ASP A 158 2.15 11.84 15.81
N PRO A 159 3.10 11.69 16.75
CA PRO A 159 3.81 12.83 17.33
C PRO A 159 4.81 13.48 16.36
N ASN A 160 5.10 12.88 15.19
CA ASN A 160 6.10 13.38 14.25
C ASN A 160 5.50 14.08 13.03
N TYR A 161 4.31 13.66 12.59
CA TYR A 161 3.73 14.10 11.33
C TYR A 161 2.26 14.45 11.47
N GLY A 162 1.89 15.70 11.17
CA GLY A 162 0.49 16.12 11.10
C GLY A 162 -0.21 15.67 9.82
N VAL A 163 0.55 15.44 8.74
CA VAL A 163 0.02 14.88 7.49
C VAL A 163 1.05 14.01 6.77
N ILE A 164 0.57 12.95 6.14
CA ILE A 164 1.35 12.13 5.23
C ILE A 164 0.59 12.02 3.90
N PHE A 165 1.29 12.26 2.81
CA PHE A 165 0.80 11.97 1.47
C PHE A 165 1.52 10.75 0.91
N VAL A 166 0.75 9.86 0.29
CA VAL A 166 1.27 8.74 -0.49
C VAL A 166 0.71 8.83 -1.89
N LEU A 167 1.59 8.89 -2.88
CA LEU A 167 1.25 9.00 -4.27
C LEU A 167 1.81 7.81 -5.04
N TRP A 168 0.99 7.18 -5.87
CA TRP A 168 1.40 6.10 -6.76
C TRP A 168 1.16 6.50 -8.20
N ASN A 169 2.21 6.58 -9.01
CA ASN A 169 2.10 6.77 -10.44
C ASN A 169 2.38 5.46 -11.17
N ALA A 170 1.33 4.77 -11.62
CA ALA A 170 1.45 3.54 -12.39
C ALA A 170 1.68 3.77 -13.90
N ALA A 171 1.53 5.01 -14.37
CA ALA A 171 1.81 5.37 -15.75
C ALA A 171 3.32 5.33 -16.02
N PRO A 172 3.74 5.03 -17.27
CA PRO A 172 5.15 5.09 -17.64
C PRO A 172 5.67 6.54 -17.74
N GLU A 173 4.81 7.52 -17.89
CA GLU A 173 5.16 8.94 -17.95
C GLU A 173 5.16 9.62 -16.58
N GLU A 174 5.87 10.74 -16.48
CA GLU A 174 5.78 11.64 -15.33
C GLU A 174 4.34 12.13 -15.12
N ALA A 175 3.91 12.19 -13.86
CA ALA A 175 2.63 12.74 -13.46
C ALA A 175 2.82 14.02 -12.65
N GLN A 176 2.01 15.03 -12.97
CA GLN A 176 1.89 16.25 -12.17
C GLN A 176 0.46 16.37 -11.64
N PHE A 177 0.32 16.58 -10.34
CA PHE A 177 -0.97 16.67 -9.67
C PHE A 177 -1.02 17.87 -8.73
N ALA A 178 -1.95 18.79 -8.98
CA ALA A 178 -2.22 19.91 -8.09
C ALA A 178 -3.39 19.59 -7.16
N LEU A 179 -3.17 19.72 -5.84
CA LEU A 179 -4.21 19.56 -4.83
C LEU A 179 -5.24 20.70 -4.95
N LYS A 180 -6.51 20.39 -4.74
CA LYS A 180 -7.63 21.35 -4.85
C LYS A 180 -8.53 21.24 -3.62
N GLY A 181 -9.05 22.39 -3.16
CA GLY A 181 -10.03 22.44 -2.07
C GLY A 181 -9.43 22.25 -0.67
N TYR A 182 -8.11 22.21 -0.57
CA TYR A 182 -7.38 22.08 0.68
C TYR A 182 -6.28 23.15 0.74
N GLU A 183 -5.94 23.55 1.95
CA GLU A 183 -4.73 24.27 2.27
C GLU A 183 -3.77 23.31 2.96
N ILE A 184 -2.53 23.31 2.50
CA ILE A 184 -1.47 22.46 3.01
C ILE A 184 -0.20 23.27 3.15
N GLY A 185 0.54 23.01 4.22
CA GLY A 185 1.83 23.64 4.47
C GLY A 185 2.93 23.16 3.53
N ASN A 186 4.17 23.43 3.94
CA ASN A 186 5.33 22.82 3.29
C ASN A 186 5.32 21.32 3.55
N LEU A 187 5.61 20.56 2.51
CA LEU A 187 5.87 19.14 2.61
C LEU A 187 7.30 18.85 2.23
N GLU A 188 7.86 17.84 2.87
CA GLU A 188 9.16 17.27 2.54
C GLU A 188 8.99 15.82 2.11
N LEU A 189 9.93 15.33 1.29
CA LEU A 189 9.98 13.92 0.98
C LEU A 189 10.28 13.14 2.26
N HIS A 190 9.62 12.00 2.48
CA HIS A 190 9.83 11.18 3.67
C HIS A 190 11.32 10.80 3.78
N PRO A 191 12.00 10.98 4.94
CA PRO A 191 13.46 10.83 5.05
C PRO A 191 14.02 9.45 4.67
N LEU A 192 13.20 8.41 4.80
CA LEU A 192 13.56 7.04 4.40
C LEU A 192 13.43 6.76 2.89
N LEU A 193 12.78 7.64 2.12
CA LEU A 193 12.63 7.51 0.68
C LEU A 193 13.91 7.95 -0.03
N THR A 194 14.87 7.04 -0.15
CA THR A 194 16.27 7.35 -0.54
C THR A 194 16.72 6.71 -1.84
N ASP A 195 15.91 5.81 -2.42
CA ASP A 195 16.25 5.20 -3.69
C ASP A 195 16.31 6.22 -4.83
N SER A 196 17.17 5.99 -5.82
CA SER A 196 17.47 6.96 -6.87
C SER A 196 16.31 7.26 -7.82
N HIS A 197 15.24 6.47 -7.81
CA HIS A 197 14.09 6.65 -8.70
C HIS A 197 12.99 7.45 -8.02
N ASN A 198 12.47 6.94 -6.90
CA ASN A 198 11.35 7.57 -6.19
C ASN A 198 11.74 8.87 -5.48
N SER A 199 13.01 9.04 -5.10
CA SER A 199 13.51 10.28 -4.49
C SER A 199 13.55 11.49 -5.44
N GLN A 200 13.29 11.28 -6.73
CA GLN A 200 13.15 12.37 -7.71
C GLN A 200 11.78 13.06 -7.65
N ALA A 201 10.83 12.50 -6.89
CA ALA A 201 9.54 13.14 -6.68
C ALA A 201 9.70 14.48 -5.93
N SER A 202 8.86 15.45 -6.26
CA SER A 202 8.92 16.79 -5.66
C SER A 202 7.54 17.36 -5.36
N TYR A 203 7.53 18.35 -4.46
CA TYR A 203 6.36 19.12 -4.08
C TYR A 203 6.68 20.62 -4.16
N GLU A 204 5.81 21.38 -4.81
CA GLU A 204 5.90 22.84 -4.94
C GLU A 204 4.78 23.50 -4.13
N ALA A 205 5.14 24.11 -3.01
CA ALA A 205 4.20 24.69 -2.06
C ALA A 205 3.37 25.84 -2.66
N ALA A 206 3.94 26.66 -3.54
CA ALA A 206 3.23 27.81 -4.11
C ALA A 206 2.03 27.41 -4.99
N SER A 207 2.07 26.21 -5.57
CA SER A 207 1.01 25.66 -6.44
C SER A 207 0.32 24.44 -5.85
N GLN A 208 0.72 24.01 -4.65
CA GLN A 208 0.33 22.75 -4.01
C GLN A 208 0.41 21.56 -4.99
N SER A 209 1.47 21.52 -5.80
CA SER A 209 1.63 20.56 -6.90
C SER A 209 2.69 19.52 -6.57
N PHE A 210 2.33 18.26 -6.78
CA PHE A 210 3.22 17.11 -6.72
C PHE A 210 3.69 16.74 -8.13
N THR A 211 4.95 16.34 -8.26
CA THR A 211 5.53 15.79 -9.48
C THR A 211 6.17 14.45 -9.18
N LEU A 212 5.83 13.42 -9.95
CA LEU A 212 6.27 12.04 -9.75
C LEU A 212 6.81 11.44 -11.05
N PRO A 213 7.98 10.78 -11.05
CA PRO A 213 8.44 9.99 -12.19
C PRO A 213 7.43 8.91 -12.61
N GLY A 214 7.59 8.39 -13.82
CA GLY A 214 6.84 7.21 -14.26
C GLY A 214 7.12 5.99 -13.38
N ARG A 215 6.11 5.16 -13.13
CA ARG A 215 6.21 3.94 -12.30
C ARG A 215 6.82 4.19 -10.93
N SER A 216 6.42 5.26 -10.25
CA SER A 216 7.01 5.65 -8.98
C SER A 216 6.00 5.69 -7.84
N VAL A 217 6.52 5.72 -6.61
CA VAL A 217 5.79 5.84 -5.36
C VAL A 217 6.46 6.91 -4.54
N ALA A 218 5.75 7.98 -4.20
CA ALA A 218 6.29 9.05 -3.38
C ALA A 218 5.55 9.12 -2.05
N VAL A 219 6.30 9.35 -0.97
CA VAL A 219 5.75 9.64 0.35
C VAL A 219 6.25 11.00 0.77
N PHE A 220 5.32 11.92 1.06
CA PHE A 220 5.62 13.24 1.58
C PHE A 220 5.06 13.37 2.98
N VAL A 221 5.73 14.14 3.83
CA VAL A 221 5.36 14.37 5.23
C VAL A 221 5.33 15.87 5.51
N GLY A 222 4.45 16.29 6.42
CA GLY A 222 4.38 17.65 6.90
C GLY A 222 3.89 17.70 8.34
N ASP A 223 4.24 18.79 9.03
CA ASP A 223 3.96 18.94 10.47
C ASP A 223 2.51 19.33 10.75
N SER A 224 1.80 19.86 9.75
CA SER A 224 0.44 20.39 9.92
C SER A 224 -0.58 19.51 9.20
N PRO A 225 -1.75 19.25 9.82
CA PRO A 225 -2.84 18.52 9.20
C PRO A 225 -3.39 19.26 7.98
N LEU A 226 -4.09 18.54 7.12
CA LEU A 226 -4.86 19.12 6.02
C LEU A 226 -6.03 19.94 6.55
N VAL A 227 -6.20 21.14 6.00
CA VAL A 227 -7.33 22.01 6.29
C VAL A 227 -8.13 22.19 5.00
N GLU A 228 -9.45 22.00 5.04
CA GLU A 228 -10.30 22.33 3.90
C GLU A 228 -10.25 23.83 3.64
N ALA A 229 -9.99 24.22 2.39
CA ALA A 229 -9.96 25.62 2.03
C ALA A 229 -11.37 26.21 2.26
N GLU A 230 -11.47 27.32 2.98
CA GLU A 230 -12.74 28.01 3.15
C GLU A 230 -13.26 28.38 1.76
N THR A 231 -14.39 27.77 1.38
CA THR A 231 -15.09 28.19 0.17
C THR A 231 -15.64 29.57 0.50
N GLN A 232 -15.06 30.64 -0.05
CA GLN A 232 -15.77 31.93 -0.05
C GLN A 232 -17.10 31.67 -0.74
N ALA A 233 -18.18 31.67 0.05
CA ALA A 233 -19.52 31.65 -0.47
C ALA A 233 -19.61 32.78 -1.50
N ALA A 234 -19.92 32.43 -2.75
CA ALA A 234 -20.33 33.42 -3.73
C ALA A 234 -21.39 34.30 -3.06
N PRO A 235 -21.32 35.64 -3.18
CA PRO A 235 -22.32 36.50 -2.57
C PRO A 235 -23.70 36.02 -3.00
N GLU A 236 -24.51 35.69 -1.99
CA GLU A 236 -25.89 35.26 -2.15
C GLU A 236 -26.56 36.22 -3.16
N PRO A 237 -27.11 35.75 -4.29
CA PRO A 237 -27.77 36.64 -5.22
C PRO A 237 -28.89 37.34 -4.45
N ALA A 238 -28.83 38.67 -4.38
CA ALA A 238 -29.76 39.49 -3.63
C ALA A 238 -31.19 39.02 -3.89
N ALA A 239 -31.88 38.59 -2.82
CA ALA A 239 -33.24 38.11 -2.86
C ALA A 239 -34.11 39.16 -3.56
N THR A 240 -34.58 38.83 -4.77
CA THR A 240 -35.61 39.62 -5.44
C THR A 240 -36.94 39.19 -4.81
N PRO A 241 -37.77 40.11 -4.28
CA PRO A 241 -39.03 39.73 -3.66
C PRO A 241 -39.95 39.12 -4.72
N THR A 242 -40.24 37.84 -4.58
CA THR A 242 -41.25 37.12 -5.39
C THR A 242 -42.60 37.22 -4.66
N PRO A 243 -43.69 37.58 -5.36
CA PRO A 243 -45.00 37.84 -4.74
C PRO A 243 -45.69 36.58 -4.21
N GLU A 244 -46.60 36.79 -3.26
CA GLU A 244 -47.49 35.81 -2.61
C GLU A 244 -48.11 34.79 -3.58
N PRO A 245 -48.17 33.48 -3.22
CA PRO A 245 -48.89 32.50 -4.01
C PRO A 245 -50.41 32.59 -3.75
N THR A 246 -51.15 32.70 -4.85
CA THR A 246 -52.61 32.58 -4.92
C THR A 246 -53.03 31.10 -4.87
N GLU A 247 -54.05 30.84 -4.05
CA GLU A 247 -54.97 29.69 -3.91
C GLU A 247 -54.59 28.29 -4.45
N GLU A 248 -54.72 27.34 -3.52
CA GLU A 248 -54.63 25.88 -3.60
C GLU A 248 -55.86 25.24 -4.31
N PRO A 249 -55.68 24.30 -5.25
CA PRO A 249 -56.76 23.41 -5.66
C PRO A 249 -56.71 22.06 -4.92
N ALA A 250 -57.91 21.56 -4.62
CA ALA A 250 -58.25 20.37 -3.84
C ALA A 250 -57.64 19.03 -4.31
N PRO A 251 -57.52 18.01 -3.42
CA PRO A 251 -56.83 16.77 -3.70
C PRO A 251 -57.66 15.83 -4.58
N THR A 252 -57.02 15.22 -5.58
CA THR A 252 -57.55 14.11 -6.36
C THR A 252 -57.02 12.80 -5.79
N GLU A 253 -57.91 11.89 -5.40
CA GLU A 253 -57.61 10.54 -4.91
C GLU A 253 -56.92 9.69 -5.98
N ILE A 254 -55.84 9.00 -5.62
CA ILE A 254 -55.19 7.95 -6.43
C ILE A 254 -55.41 6.61 -5.72
N PRO A 255 -55.89 5.55 -6.40
CA PRO A 255 -56.13 4.26 -5.77
C PRO A 255 -54.83 3.50 -5.53
N ALA A 256 -54.80 2.74 -4.43
CA ALA A 256 -53.68 1.92 -3.99
C ALA A 256 -53.36 0.78 -4.96
N THR A 257 -52.08 0.63 -5.31
CA THR A 257 -51.53 -0.56 -5.96
C THR A 257 -50.69 -1.37 -4.97
N SER A 258 -50.98 -2.67 -4.97
CA SER A 258 -50.49 -3.73 -4.10
C SER A 258 -48.99 -4.02 -4.22
N THR A 259 -48.34 -4.17 -3.07
CA THR A 259 -47.01 -4.74 -2.88
C THR A 259 -47.02 -6.27 -3.03
N PRO A 260 -46.09 -6.89 -3.77
CA PRO A 260 -45.72 -8.28 -3.54
C PRO A 260 -44.50 -8.33 -2.62
N GLY A 261 -44.67 -8.97 -1.47
CA GLY A 261 -43.59 -9.23 -0.52
C GLY A 261 -42.55 -10.19 -1.09
N HIS A 262 -41.28 -9.88 -0.85
CA HIS A 262 -40.18 -10.84 -0.86
C HIS A 262 -39.47 -10.71 0.48
N SER A 263 -39.60 -11.74 1.31
CA SER A 263 -38.80 -11.91 2.53
C SER A 263 -37.35 -12.20 2.14
N PRO A 264 -36.35 -11.53 2.74
CA PRO A 264 -34.98 -12.03 2.68
C PRO A 264 -34.83 -13.18 3.68
N THR A 265 -34.44 -14.33 3.17
CA THR A 265 -34.00 -15.50 3.93
C THR A 265 -32.82 -15.10 4.82
N ALA A 266 -32.93 -15.39 6.12
CA ALA A 266 -31.90 -15.14 7.11
C ALA A 266 -30.61 -15.91 6.77
N PHE A 267 -29.47 -15.22 6.85
CA PHE A 267 -28.16 -15.87 6.89
C PHE A 267 -28.03 -16.63 8.21
N GLU A 268 -27.81 -17.93 8.11
CA GLU A 268 -27.55 -18.82 9.23
C GLU A 268 -26.16 -18.51 9.80
N SER A 269 -26.10 -18.11 11.07
CA SER A 269 -24.89 -17.75 11.79
C SER A 269 -23.99 -18.98 12.00
N LEU A 270 -22.70 -18.83 11.70
CA LEU A 270 -21.66 -19.83 11.99
C LEU A 270 -21.57 -20.11 13.51
N PRO A 271 -21.32 -21.36 13.94
CA PRO A 271 -21.26 -21.72 15.34
C PRO A 271 -20.07 -21.08 16.08
N GLU A 272 -20.37 -20.63 17.29
CA GLU A 272 -19.58 -19.81 18.20
C GLU A 272 -18.59 -20.66 19.04
N ASP A 273 -17.76 -21.50 18.40
CA ASP A 273 -16.85 -22.41 19.12
C ASP A 273 -15.41 -22.42 18.58
N LEU A 274 -14.82 -21.22 18.41
CA LEU A 274 -13.36 -21.06 18.24
C LEU A 274 -12.77 -19.92 19.09
N ALA A 275 -13.44 -19.54 20.18
CA ALA A 275 -12.93 -18.56 21.14
C ALA A 275 -12.58 -19.24 22.47
N GLN A 276 -11.47 -19.99 22.49
CA GLN A 276 -10.77 -20.35 23.73
C GLN A 276 -9.38 -19.68 23.70
N PRO A 277 -8.98 -18.93 24.75
CA PRO A 277 -7.67 -18.30 24.78
C PRO A 277 -6.57 -19.37 24.90
N GLN A 278 -5.64 -19.42 23.95
CA GLN A 278 -4.40 -20.18 24.14
C GLN A 278 -3.57 -19.52 25.23
N GLU A 279 -3.16 -20.32 26.23
CA GLU A 279 -2.19 -19.94 27.26
C GLU A 279 -0.92 -19.37 26.61
N GLN A 280 -0.56 -18.14 26.99
CA GLN A 280 0.75 -17.59 26.66
C GLN A 280 1.84 -18.37 27.41
N SER A 281 2.64 -19.14 26.67
CA SER A 281 3.86 -19.73 27.19
C SER A 281 4.90 -18.65 27.53
N ASN A 282 5.37 -18.63 28.77
CA ASN A 282 6.31 -17.66 29.35
C ASN A 282 7.75 -17.80 28.80
N LEU A 283 7.94 -17.53 27.50
CA LEU A 283 9.24 -17.52 26.81
C LEU A 283 10.23 -16.48 27.37
N TRP A 284 9.74 -15.42 28.01
CA TRP A 284 10.57 -14.39 28.65
C TRP A 284 11.36 -14.88 29.88
N ALA A 285 10.86 -15.89 30.60
CA ALA A 285 11.55 -16.42 31.78
C ALA A 285 12.85 -17.16 31.41
N TYR A 286 12.89 -17.79 30.22
CA TYR A 286 14.08 -18.49 29.73
C TYR A 286 15.14 -17.53 29.17
N LEU A 287 14.74 -16.42 28.57
CA LEU A 287 15.68 -15.42 28.04
C LEU A 287 16.41 -14.68 29.16
N ILE A 288 15.73 -14.37 30.27
CA ILE A 288 16.36 -13.72 31.44
C ILE A 288 17.28 -14.71 32.18
N GLY A 289 16.87 -15.98 32.30
CA GLY A 289 17.70 -17.03 32.89
C GLY A 289 18.99 -17.30 32.09
N GLY A 290 18.92 -17.32 30.76
CA GLY A 290 20.07 -17.56 29.89
C GLY A 290 21.12 -16.45 29.94
N ALA A 291 20.70 -15.19 30.00
CA ALA A 291 21.63 -14.05 30.06
C ALA A 291 22.45 -14.01 31.37
N ALA A 292 21.86 -14.41 32.49
CA ALA A 292 22.54 -14.45 33.78
C ALA A 292 23.68 -15.51 33.83
N VAL A 293 23.48 -16.66 33.18
CA VAL A 293 24.49 -17.74 33.14
C VAL A 293 25.70 -17.35 32.27
N ILE A 294 25.45 -16.64 31.16
CA ILE A 294 26.52 -16.17 30.26
C ILE A 294 27.37 -15.09 30.94
N ALA A 295 26.75 -14.15 31.64
CA ALA A 295 27.46 -13.10 32.37
C ALA A 295 28.34 -13.66 33.50
N ALA A 296 27.87 -14.67 34.23
CA ALA A 296 28.65 -15.34 35.26
C ALA A 296 29.87 -16.11 34.67
N GLY A 297 29.69 -16.76 33.51
CA GLY A 297 30.77 -17.46 32.81
C GLY A 297 31.89 -16.52 32.33
N ILE A 298 31.52 -15.35 31.78
CA ILE A 298 32.49 -14.35 31.32
C ILE A 298 33.25 -13.73 32.50
N GLY A 299 32.56 -13.47 33.62
CA GLY A 299 33.20 -12.97 34.84
C GLY A 299 34.22 -13.95 35.43
N ALA A 300 33.88 -15.24 35.48
CA ALA A 300 34.78 -16.29 35.97
C ALA A 300 36.02 -16.47 35.06
N PHE A 301 35.85 -16.39 33.75
CA PHE A 301 36.95 -16.47 32.78
C PHE A 301 37.95 -15.33 32.94
N TRP A 302 37.46 -14.09 33.12
CA TRP A 302 38.31 -12.93 33.34
C TRP A 302 39.01 -12.94 34.71
N TRP A 303 38.37 -13.49 35.74
CA TRP A 303 39.00 -13.65 37.05
C TRP A 303 40.13 -14.68 37.03
N TRP A 304 39.95 -15.80 36.33
CA TRP A 304 41.00 -16.82 36.18
C TRP A 304 42.22 -16.30 35.40
N ARG A 305 42.00 -15.46 34.38
CA ARG A 305 43.08 -14.86 33.57
C ARG A 305 43.93 -13.81 34.31
N LYS A 306 43.47 -13.31 35.47
CA LYS A 306 44.17 -12.29 36.29
C LYS A 306 44.97 -12.88 37.46
N LYS A 307 44.89 -14.20 37.70
CA LYS A 307 45.80 -14.93 38.61
C LYS A 307 46.93 -15.56 37.83
#